data_AF-A0A931LHM8-F1
#
_entry.id   AF-A0A931LHM8-F1
#
_cell.length_a   1.000
_cell.length_b   1.000
_cell.length_c   1.000
_cell.angle_alpha   90.00
_cell.angle_beta   90.00
_cell.angle_gamma   90.00
#
_symmetry.space_group_name_H-M   'P 1'
#
loop_
_entity.id
_entity.type
_entity.pdbx_description
1 polymer ?
#
loop_
_entity_poly.entity_id
_entity_poly.type
_entity_poly.pdbx_seq_one_letter_code
_entity_poly.pdbx_strand_id
1 'polypeptide(L)'
;MKVWLVALAVALVAAGPAWADHRTPAVADEPRDPTALVEEPPVAAPSSSLLDVEIKVGKDGFRLGGRLFGPAGVAGAWLNGQLESNGVVLDGRVQDEQGRARSFKLDAEMIDWLTRAGWQWLIGRSLAE
;
A
#
# COMPACT_ATOMS: atom_id res chain seq x y z
N MET A 1 11.26 22.06 -8.24
CA MET A 1 10.70 20.83 -8.86
C MET A 1 10.96 19.54 -8.06
N LYS A 2 12.00 19.45 -7.23
CA LYS A 2 12.38 18.21 -6.50
C LYS A 2 11.49 17.81 -5.31
N VAL A 3 10.69 18.74 -4.79
CA VAL A 3 9.83 18.55 -3.60
C VAL A 3 8.54 17.78 -3.92
N TRP A 4 8.05 17.88 -5.16
CA TRP A 4 6.76 17.30 -5.57
C TRP A 4 6.81 15.76 -5.70
N LEU A 5 7.97 15.20 -6.05
CA LEU A 5 8.17 13.75 -6.12
C LEU A 5 8.17 13.09 -4.74
N VAL A 6 8.66 13.79 -3.72
CA VAL A 6 8.62 13.31 -2.33
C VAL A 6 7.19 13.38 -1.80
N ALA A 7 6.44 14.44 -2.11
CA ALA A 7 5.04 14.57 -1.71
C ALA A 7 4.15 13.49 -2.35
N LEU A 8 4.38 13.14 -3.62
CA LEU A 8 3.65 12.07 -4.30
C LEU A 8 3.97 10.68 -3.72
N ALA A 9 5.24 10.43 -3.37
CA ALA A 9 5.64 9.19 -2.72
C ALA A 9 5.01 9.05 -1.32
N VAL A 10 4.92 10.14 -0.56
CA VAL A 10 4.23 10.17 0.75
C VAL A 10 2.72 9.95 0.59
N ALA A 11 2.09 10.53 -0.44
CA ALA A 11 0.68 10.34 -0.72
C ALA A 11 0.35 8.89 -1.13
N LEU A 12 1.22 8.21 -1.89
CA LEU A 12 1.06 6.80 -2.25
C LEU A 12 1.27 5.85 -1.05
N VAL A 13 2.11 6.21 -0.09
CA VAL A 13 2.26 5.47 1.18
C VAL A 13 1.04 5.67 2.08
N ALA A 14 0.44 6.87 2.08
CA ALA A 14 -0.80 7.16 2.82
C ALA A 14 -2.05 6.50 2.20
N ALA A 15 -2.00 6.13 0.92
CA ALA A 15 -3.00 5.30 0.24
C ALA A 15 -2.69 3.79 0.35
N GLY A 16 -1.90 3.37 1.35
CA GLY A 16 -1.78 1.96 1.71
C GLY A 16 -3.17 1.34 1.91
N PRO A 17 -3.34 0.04 1.60
CA PRO A 17 -4.63 -0.62 1.76
C PRO A 17 -5.08 -0.44 3.22
N ALA A 18 -6.31 0.05 3.40
CA ALA A 18 -7.00 0.23 4.67
C ALA A 18 -7.32 -1.10 5.39
N TRP A 19 -6.42 -2.09 5.31
CA TRP A 19 -6.54 -3.44 5.86
C TRP A 19 -5.66 -3.61 7.10
N ALA A 20 -5.09 -2.53 7.63
CA ALA A 20 -4.62 -2.49 9.01
C ALA A 20 -5.84 -2.30 9.93
N ASP A 21 -6.80 -3.23 9.85
CA ASP A 21 -7.78 -3.39 10.92
C ASP A 21 -6.99 -3.82 12.17
N HIS A 22 -6.82 -2.86 13.05
CA HIS A 22 -6.25 -3.03 14.36
C HIS A 22 -7.08 -4.08 15.11
N ARG A 23 -6.62 -5.33 15.15
CA ARG A 23 -7.11 -6.31 16.13
C ARG A 23 -6.82 -5.74 17.51
N THR A 24 -7.84 -5.13 18.10
CA THR A 24 -7.86 -4.71 19.50
C THR A 24 -7.71 -6.00 20.32
N PRO A 25 -6.67 -6.16 21.16
CA PRO A 25 -6.71 -7.22 22.14
C PRO A 25 -7.83 -6.86 23.12
N ALA A 26 -8.90 -7.65 23.11
CA ALA A 26 -9.90 -7.60 24.16
C ALA A 26 -9.19 -7.93 25.48
N VAL A 27 -8.96 -6.93 26.31
CA VAL A 27 -8.60 -7.14 27.72
C VAL A 27 -9.89 -7.61 28.38
N ALA A 28 -10.04 -8.93 28.51
CA ALA A 28 -11.04 -9.53 29.38
C ALA A 28 -10.50 -9.47 30.81
N ASP A 29 -11.03 -8.53 31.59
CA ASP A 29 -10.95 -8.52 33.05
C ASP A 29 -11.87 -9.63 33.56
N GLU A 30 -11.33 -10.72 34.13
CA GLU A 30 -12.08 -11.60 35.05
C GLU A 30 -11.16 -12.34 36.07
N PRO A 31 -11.71 -12.73 37.24
CA PRO A 31 -10.94 -13.02 38.46
C PRO A 31 -10.21 -14.37 38.42
N ARG A 32 -8.95 -14.40 38.89
CA ARG A 32 -8.11 -15.61 38.97
C ARG A 32 -8.56 -16.57 40.08
N ASP A 33 -8.99 -17.78 39.68
CA ASP A 33 -9.04 -18.97 40.54
C ASP A 33 -7.68 -19.72 40.46
N PRO A 34 -6.94 -19.92 41.56
CA PRO A 34 -5.56 -20.41 41.52
C PRO A 34 -5.39 -21.94 41.38
N THR A 35 -6.43 -22.72 41.10
CA THR A 35 -6.34 -24.21 41.14
C THR A 35 -6.65 -24.94 39.84
N ALA A 36 -6.80 -24.24 38.71
CA ALA A 36 -6.91 -24.90 37.41
C ALA A 36 -5.52 -25.20 36.84
N LEU A 37 -5.16 -26.47 36.71
CA LEU A 37 -4.06 -26.93 35.87
C LEU A 37 -4.43 -26.59 34.41
N VAL A 38 -4.01 -25.42 33.95
CA VAL A 38 -4.17 -25.00 32.56
C VAL A 38 -3.16 -25.77 31.73
N GLU A 39 -3.64 -26.78 30.97
CA GLU A 39 -2.95 -27.16 29.74
C GLU A 39 -2.83 -25.88 28.90
N GLU A 40 -1.62 -25.32 28.81
CA GLU A 40 -1.38 -24.17 27.92
C GLU A 40 -1.82 -24.61 26.51
N PRO A 41 -2.81 -23.93 25.88
CA PRO A 41 -3.07 -24.18 24.48
C PRO A 41 -1.75 -23.95 23.73
N PRO A 42 -1.42 -24.75 22.70
CA PRO A 42 -0.20 -24.55 21.94
C PRO A 42 -0.17 -23.09 21.50
N VAL A 43 0.77 -22.32 22.03
CA VAL A 43 1.01 -20.94 21.65
C VAL A 43 1.21 -21.00 20.14
N ALA A 44 0.19 -20.57 19.40
CA ALA A 44 0.26 -20.51 17.96
C ALA A 44 1.46 -19.64 17.64
N ALA A 45 2.52 -20.25 17.10
CA ALA A 45 3.71 -19.52 16.70
C ALA A 45 3.26 -18.33 15.85
N PRO A 46 3.73 -17.10 16.12
CA PRO A 46 3.33 -15.96 15.31
C PRO A 46 3.71 -16.32 13.87
N SER A 47 2.70 -16.40 13.00
CA SER A 47 2.91 -16.60 11.58
C SER A 47 3.76 -15.46 11.08
N SER A 48 5.07 -15.71 10.94
CA SER A 48 6.03 -14.68 10.59
C SER A 48 5.82 -14.28 9.14
N SER A 49 5.20 -13.12 8.94
CA SER A 49 5.15 -12.50 7.62
C SER A 49 6.44 -11.70 7.41
N LEU A 50 7.05 -11.85 6.23
CA LEU A 50 8.23 -11.08 5.83
C LEU A 50 7.84 -10.09 4.74
N LEU A 51 8.19 -8.82 4.94
CA LEU A 51 7.96 -7.76 3.98
C LEU A 51 9.30 -7.36 3.34
N ASP A 52 9.36 -7.45 2.02
CA ASP A 52 10.47 -6.96 1.20
C ASP A 52 10.01 -5.72 0.43
N VAL A 53 10.82 -4.67 0.42
CA VAL A 53 10.50 -3.38 -0.23
C VAL A 53 11.70 -2.93 -1.06
N GLU A 54 11.45 -2.64 -2.33
CA GLU A 54 12.44 -2.16 -3.29
C GLU A 54 12.10 -0.74 -3.74
N ILE A 55 13.05 0.19 -3.61
CA ILE A 55 12.92 1.54 -4.15
C ILE A 55 14.13 1.84 -5.03
N LYS A 56 13.87 2.21 -6.29
CA LYS A 56 14.87 2.64 -7.26
C LYS A 56 14.47 4.01 -7.79
N VAL A 57 15.40 4.96 -7.78
CA VAL A 57 15.20 6.30 -8.31
C VAL A 57 16.28 6.58 -9.34
N GLY A 58 15.87 6.86 -10.57
CA GLY A 58 16.72 7.23 -11.68
C GLY A 58 16.55 8.69 -12.08
N LYS A 59 17.30 9.10 -13.11
CA LYS A 59 17.22 10.46 -13.66
C LYS A 59 15.85 10.74 -14.30
N ASP A 60 15.33 9.76 -15.01
CA ASP A 60 14.13 9.89 -15.86
C ASP A 60 12.95 9.05 -15.34
N GLY A 61 13.00 8.63 -14.06
CA GLY A 61 11.93 7.81 -13.50
C GLY A 61 12.23 7.20 -12.13
N PHE A 62 11.30 6.42 -11.63
CA PHE A 62 11.39 5.67 -10.39
C PHE A 62 10.71 4.30 -10.51
N ARG A 63 11.05 3.40 -9.60
CA ARG A 63 10.40 2.12 -9.39
C ARG A 63 10.24 1.87 -7.90
N LEU A 64 9.03 1.52 -7.51
CA LEU A 64 8.65 1.08 -6.18
C LEU A 64 8.13 -0.35 -6.29
N GLY A 65 8.69 -1.27 -5.53
CA GLY A 65 8.27 -2.66 -5.47
C GLY A 65 8.10 -3.11 -4.03
N GLY A 66 7.23 -4.07 -3.80
CA GLY A 66 7.05 -4.70 -2.51
C GLY A 66 6.56 -6.13 -2.65
N ARG A 67 7.01 -7.02 -1.76
CA ARG A 67 6.56 -8.40 -1.67
C ARG A 67 6.29 -8.76 -0.22
N LEU A 68 5.12 -9.32 0.03
CA LEU A 68 4.72 -9.83 1.32
C LEU A 68 4.70 -11.36 1.25
N PHE A 69 5.54 -11.99 2.07
CA PHE A 69 5.63 -13.44 2.20
C PHE A 69 4.88 -13.86 3.46
N GLY A 70 3.91 -14.76 3.34
CA GLY A 70 3.15 -15.28 4.46
C GLY A 70 2.75 -16.74 4.28
N PRO A 71 2.10 -17.34 5.30
CA PRO A 71 1.66 -18.74 5.24
C PRO A 71 0.67 -19.01 4.11
N ALA A 72 -0.10 -17.99 3.69
CA ALA A 72 -1.10 -18.07 2.63
C ALA A 72 -0.50 -17.96 1.21
N GLY A 73 0.77 -17.58 1.07
CA GLY A 73 1.43 -17.37 -0.21
C GLY A 73 2.25 -16.08 -0.27
N VAL A 74 2.49 -15.60 -1.50
CA VAL A 74 3.27 -14.38 -1.74
C VAL A 74 2.41 -13.38 -2.49
N ALA A 75 2.11 -12.26 -1.84
CA ALA A 75 1.56 -11.09 -2.51
C ALA A 75 2.70 -10.17 -2.93
N GLY A 76 2.51 -9.41 -4.00
CA GLY A 76 3.50 -8.43 -4.41
C GLY A 76 2.90 -7.33 -5.26
N ALA A 77 3.46 -6.15 -5.18
CA ALA A 77 3.11 -5.05 -6.05
C ALA A 77 4.36 -4.35 -6.54
N TRP A 78 4.33 -3.83 -7.74
CA TRP A 78 5.32 -2.86 -8.18
C TRP A 78 4.66 -1.77 -9.02
N LEU A 79 5.24 -0.59 -8.98
CA LEU A 79 4.87 0.61 -9.69
C LEU A 79 6.13 1.25 -10.22
N ASN A 80 6.21 1.47 -11.51
CA ASN A 80 7.22 2.30 -12.15
C ASN A 80 6.55 3.61 -12.57
N GLY A 81 7.32 4.69 -12.48
CA GLY A 81 6.97 5.96 -13.11
C GLY A 81 8.12 6.41 -13.99
N GLN A 82 7.82 6.70 -15.25
CA GLN A 82 8.78 7.17 -16.23
C GLN A 82 8.39 8.57 -16.70
N LEU A 83 9.37 9.46 -16.75
CA LEU A 83 9.22 10.79 -17.32
C LEU A 83 9.57 10.72 -18.81
N GLU A 84 8.58 11.01 -19.65
CA GLU A 84 8.71 11.10 -21.09
C GLU A 84 8.57 12.55 -21.57
N SER A 85 8.86 12.80 -22.85
CA SER A 85 8.78 14.14 -23.45
C SER A 85 7.36 14.71 -23.47
N ASN A 86 6.34 13.85 -23.40
CA ASN A 86 4.93 14.18 -23.40
C ASN A 86 4.27 14.07 -22.00
N GLY A 87 5.03 13.83 -20.93
CA GLY A 87 4.53 13.79 -19.56
C GLY A 87 5.01 12.57 -18.76
N VAL A 88 4.21 12.12 -17.79
CA VAL A 88 4.57 11.00 -16.90
C VAL A 88 3.77 9.77 -17.30
N VAL A 89 4.44 8.64 -17.49
CA VAL A 89 3.81 7.33 -17.67
C VAL A 89 3.98 6.55 -16.38
N LEU A 90 2.90 5.95 -15.87
CA LEU A 90 2.94 5.04 -14.73
C LEU A 90 2.55 3.64 -15.19
N ASP A 91 3.40 2.65 -14.92
CA ASP A 91 3.08 1.24 -15.14
C ASP A 91 3.20 0.48 -13.83
N GLY A 92 2.31 -0.46 -13.61
CA GLY A 92 2.30 -1.21 -12.36
C GLY A 92 1.72 -2.59 -12.51
N ARG A 93 2.00 -3.41 -11.52
CA ARG A 93 1.45 -4.75 -11.40
C ARG A 93 1.18 -5.06 -9.94
N VAL A 94 0.03 -5.63 -9.68
CA VAL A 94 -0.32 -6.18 -8.36
C VAL A 94 -0.55 -7.68 -8.54
N GLN A 95 0.03 -8.47 -7.65
CA GLN A 95 -0.11 -9.90 -7.54
C GLN A 95 -0.69 -10.23 -6.17
N ASP A 96 -1.78 -11.00 -6.15
CA ASP A 96 -2.33 -11.51 -4.92
C ASP A 96 -1.59 -12.76 -4.42
N GLU A 97 -1.89 -13.17 -3.19
CA GLU A 97 -1.31 -14.37 -2.56
C GLU A 97 -1.64 -15.66 -3.32
N GLN A 98 -2.71 -15.63 -4.14
CA GLN A 98 -3.15 -16.72 -5.00
C GLN A 98 -2.41 -16.73 -6.36
N GLY A 99 -1.45 -15.82 -6.54
CA GLY A 99 -0.62 -15.69 -7.74
C GLY A 99 -1.29 -14.93 -8.90
N ARG A 100 -2.54 -14.49 -8.76
CA ARG A 100 -3.24 -13.72 -9.80
C ARG A 100 -2.63 -12.33 -9.89
N ALA A 101 -2.07 -12.04 -11.05
CA ALA A 101 -1.47 -10.77 -11.33
C ALA A 101 -2.33 -9.91 -12.25
N ARG A 102 -2.49 -8.64 -11.89
CA ARG A 102 -3.13 -7.61 -12.70
C ARG A 102 -2.10 -6.53 -13.00
N SER A 103 -1.84 -6.31 -14.27
CA SER A 103 -1.00 -5.22 -14.73
C SER A 103 -1.90 -4.06 -15.15
N PHE A 104 -1.46 -2.84 -14.87
CA PHE A 104 -2.11 -1.63 -15.34
C PHE A 104 -1.05 -0.67 -15.88
N LYS A 105 -1.47 0.17 -16.82
CA LYS A 105 -0.66 1.24 -17.37
C LYS A 105 -1.53 2.49 -17.45
N LEU A 106 -0.99 3.60 -16.98
CA LEU A 106 -1.60 4.90 -16.96
C LEU A 106 -0.66 5.82 -17.73
N ASP A 107 -1.10 6.28 -18.89
CA ASP A 107 -0.32 7.20 -19.71
C ASP A 107 -0.54 8.66 -19.24
N ALA A 108 0.36 9.55 -19.66
CA ALA A 108 0.39 10.94 -19.24
C ALA A 108 -0.93 11.68 -19.45
N GLU A 109 -1.63 11.40 -20.56
CA GLU A 109 -2.91 12.03 -20.87
C GLU A 109 -4.00 11.67 -19.85
N MET A 110 -4.08 10.40 -19.45
CA MET A 110 -5.06 9.94 -18.48
C MET A 110 -4.75 10.47 -17.08
N ILE A 111 -3.47 10.56 -16.71
CA ILE A 111 -3.04 11.16 -15.45
C ILE A 111 -3.36 12.65 -15.42
N ASP A 112 -3.12 13.36 -16.52
CA ASP A 112 -3.39 14.78 -16.63
C ASP A 112 -4.90 15.09 -16.54
N TRP A 113 -5.74 14.28 -17.21
CA TRP A 113 -7.19 14.37 -17.05
C TRP A 113 -7.64 14.10 -15.62
N LEU A 114 -7.17 13.02 -14.98
CA LEU A 114 -7.50 12.69 -13.58
C LEU A 114 -7.08 13.79 -12.62
N THR A 115 -5.90 14.36 -12.84
CA THR A 115 -5.37 15.44 -12.00
C THR A 115 -6.23 16.69 -12.18
N ARG A 116 -6.58 17.07 -13.41
CA ARG A 116 -7.47 18.20 -13.69
C ARG A 116 -8.85 18.02 -13.08
N ALA A 117 -9.45 16.83 -13.22
CA ALA A 117 -10.76 16.52 -12.63
C ALA A 117 -10.73 16.57 -11.09
N GLY A 118 -9.67 16.03 -10.48
CA GLY A 118 -9.46 16.08 -9.04
C GLY A 118 -9.32 17.51 -8.52
N TRP A 119 -8.51 18.34 -9.18
CA TRP A 119 -8.40 19.77 -8.85
C TRP A 119 -9.72 20.51 -8.99
N GLN A 120 -10.49 20.23 -10.05
CA GLN A 120 -11.82 20.82 -10.23
C GLN A 120 -12.79 20.41 -9.11
N TRP A 121 -12.76 19.17 -8.66
CA TRP A 121 -13.58 18.71 -7.54
C TRP A 121 -13.17 19.36 -6.21
N LEU A 122 -11.85 19.50 -5.98
CA LEU A 122 -11.31 20.03 -4.74
C LEU A 122 -11.50 21.56 -4.62
N ILE A 123 -11.34 22.29 -5.73
CA ILE A 123 -11.59 23.74 -5.80
C ILE A 123 -13.09 24.04 -5.89
N GLY A 124 -13.87 23.22 -6.60
CA GLY A 124 -15.33 23.36 -6.67
C GLY A 124 -16.01 23.23 -5.31
N ARG A 125 -15.38 22.54 -4.35
CA ARG A 125 -15.85 22.42 -2.97
C ARG A 125 -15.55 23.66 -2.12
N SER A 126 -14.59 24.51 -2.48
CA SER A 126 -14.19 25.68 -1.67
C SER A 126 -15.03 26.94 -1.92
N LEU A 127 -16.00 26.90 -2.84
CA LEU A 127 -16.92 28.02 -3.11
C LEU A 127 -18.37 27.70 -2.68
N ALA A 128 -18.58 26.59 -1.97
CA ALA A 128 -19.89 26.16 -1.47
C ALA A 128 -20.04 26.35 0.05
N GLU A 129 -19.18 27.14 0.69
CA GLU A 129 -19.31 27.56 2.09
C GLU A 129 -19.62 29.06 2.21
#